data_AF-A0AAU5XWD3-F1
#
_entry.id   AF-A0AAU5XWD3-F1
#
_cell.length_a   1.000
_cell.length_b   1.000
_cell.length_c   1.000
_cell.angle_alpha   90.00
_cell.angle_beta   90.00
_cell.angle_gamma   90.00
#
_symmetry.space_group_name_H-M   'P 1'
#
loop_
_entity.id
_entity.type
_entity.pdbx_description
1 polymer ?
#
loop_
_entity_poly.entity_id
_entity_poly.type
_entity_poly.pdbx_seq_one_letter_code
_entity_poly.pdbx_strand_id
1 'polypeptide(L)'
;MTEGFPIEPAPPQPTAPAPRSRLTRPVATGLIGVLVGAVLVGVPWLVLSLLGGPSGQAPTAPANLGGLSRAQDAIAKVDAVRGKAQIDRVGKTDQETAARVSAAYGGAGAVVQDYQDEGLLRSVQLIAVRAPSPELFAPYEDVQALGEAKPGTELVRVGAVQCLLHNDPVAPGATPDPDRSFVLNCQRTGRD
;
A
#
# COMPACT_ATOMS: atom_id res chain seq x y z
N MET A 1 35.56 -68.80 -90.21
CA MET A 1 35.04 -67.56 -90.80
C MET A 1 33.67 -67.36 -90.20
N THR A 2 33.54 -66.40 -89.28
CA THR A 2 32.29 -66.11 -88.57
C THR A 2 32.13 -64.60 -88.53
N GLU A 3 30.99 -64.15 -89.02
CA GLU A 3 30.61 -62.79 -89.35
C GLU A 3 30.19 -61.95 -88.14
N GLY A 4 30.06 -60.64 -88.38
CA GLY A 4 30.01 -59.55 -87.41
C GLY A 4 28.78 -59.49 -86.50
N PHE A 5 29.01 -58.89 -85.34
CA PHE A 5 28.01 -58.53 -84.33
C PHE A 5 27.12 -57.35 -84.78
N PRO A 6 25.81 -57.35 -84.46
CA PRO A 6 24.95 -56.19 -84.62
C PRO A 6 25.14 -55.15 -83.50
N ILE A 7 25.00 -53.87 -83.86
CA ILE A 7 25.09 -52.68 -83.01
C ILE A 7 23.78 -52.50 -82.21
N GLU A 8 23.88 -52.46 -80.88
CA GLU A 8 22.79 -52.10 -79.96
C GLU A 8 22.85 -50.60 -79.59
N PRO A 9 21.73 -49.86 -79.55
CA PRO A 9 21.73 -48.42 -79.29
C PRO A 9 21.87 -48.06 -77.80
N ALA A 10 22.42 -46.87 -77.56
CA ALA A 10 22.87 -46.35 -76.26
C ALA A 10 21.79 -46.18 -75.17
N PRO A 11 22.17 -46.24 -73.87
CA PRO A 11 21.23 -46.08 -72.75
C PRO A 11 20.85 -44.61 -72.49
N PRO A 12 19.61 -44.32 -72.04
CA PRO A 12 19.21 -42.98 -71.60
C PRO A 12 19.77 -42.63 -70.21
N GLN A 13 20.31 -41.42 -70.06
CA GLN A 13 20.79 -40.87 -68.79
C GLN A 13 19.64 -40.26 -67.95
N PRO A 14 19.56 -40.55 -66.64
CA PRO A 14 18.72 -39.79 -65.71
C PRO A 14 19.39 -38.51 -65.19
N THR A 15 18.55 -37.49 -65.10
CA THR A 15 18.74 -36.06 -64.82
C THR A 15 19.25 -35.69 -63.43
N ALA A 16 20.01 -34.59 -63.36
CA ALA A 16 20.51 -33.99 -62.10
C ALA A 16 19.36 -33.50 -61.17
N PRO A 17 19.51 -33.60 -59.84
CA PRO A 17 18.49 -33.16 -58.90
C PRO A 17 18.49 -31.64 -58.67
N ALA A 18 17.29 -31.07 -58.53
CA ALA A 18 17.01 -29.65 -58.28
C ALA A 18 17.49 -29.16 -56.89
N PRO A 19 17.75 -27.84 -56.72
CA PRO A 19 18.23 -27.28 -55.45
C PRO A 19 17.12 -27.22 -54.40
N ARG A 20 17.42 -27.71 -53.18
CA ARG A 20 16.51 -27.65 -52.03
C ARG A 20 16.56 -26.26 -51.37
N SER A 21 15.39 -25.65 -51.23
CA SER A 21 15.16 -24.40 -50.47
C SER A 21 15.55 -24.55 -49.00
N ARG A 22 16.36 -23.61 -48.49
CA ARG A 22 16.76 -23.53 -47.08
C ARG A 22 15.61 -22.94 -46.27
N LEU A 23 14.80 -23.81 -45.65
CA LEU A 23 13.84 -23.40 -44.63
C LEU A 23 14.60 -22.81 -43.44
N THR A 24 14.42 -21.50 -43.26
CA THR A 24 14.84 -20.68 -42.13
C THR A 24 14.28 -21.25 -40.82
N ARG A 25 15.16 -21.45 -39.83
CA ARG A 25 14.88 -22.05 -38.51
C ARG A 25 13.88 -21.18 -37.72
N PRO A 26 12.61 -21.60 -37.51
CA PRO A 26 11.59 -20.82 -36.81
C PRO A 26 11.79 -20.78 -35.28
N VAL A 27 12.71 -21.60 -34.75
CA VAL A 27 12.95 -21.74 -33.31
C VAL A 27 13.74 -20.54 -32.76
N ALA A 28 14.63 -19.93 -33.56
CA ALA A 28 15.46 -18.81 -33.11
C ALA A 28 14.65 -17.52 -32.94
N THR A 29 13.66 -17.27 -33.80
CA THR A 29 12.77 -16.11 -33.71
C THR A 29 11.78 -16.21 -32.55
N GLY A 30 11.30 -17.40 -32.22
CA GLY A 30 10.41 -17.61 -31.07
C GLY A 30 11.09 -17.30 -29.73
N LEU A 31 12.35 -17.71 -29.54
CA LEU A 31 13.12 -17.47 -28.32
C LEU A 31 13.45 -15.98 -28.12
N ILE A 32 13.74 -15.25 -29.19
CA ILE A 32 13.94 -13.80 -29.14
C ILE A 32 12.64 -13.09 -28.76
N GLY A 33 11.50 -13.51 -29.32
CA GLY A 33 10.19 -12.98 -28.92
C GLY A 33 9.86 -13.19 -27.44
N VAL A 34 10.17 -14.37 -26.89
CA VAL A 34 9.97 -14.67 -25.46
C VAL A 34 10.90 -13.86 -24.57
N LEU A 35 12.18 -13.72 -24.93
CA LEU A 35 13.13 -12.90 -24.17
C LEU A 35 12.75 -11.42 -24.18
N VAL A 36 12.36 -10.89 -25.34
CA VAL A 36 11.91 -9.50 -25.46
C VAL A 36 10.60 -9.29 -24.70
N GLY A 37 9.65 -10.23 -24.78
CA GLY A 37 8.42 -10.19 -23.99
C GLY A 37 8.67 -10.24 -22.47
N ALA A 38 9.56 -11.13 -22.02
CA ALA A 38 9.91 -11.25 -20.60
C ALA A 38 10.64 -10.01 -20.07
N VAL A 39 11.49 -9.38 -20.88
CA VAL A 39 12.18 -8.13 -20.49
C VAL A 39 11.21 -6.95 -20.51
N LEU A 40 10.37 -6.82 -21.53
CA LEU A 40 9.43 -5.69 -21.66
C LEU A 40 8.29 -5.73 -20.64
N VAL A 41 7.91 -6.90 -20.14
CA VAL A 41 6.88 -7.00 -19.09
C VAL A 41 7.52 -7.13 -17.71
N GLY A 42 8.61 -7.90 -17.60
CA GLY A 42 9.29 -8.16 -16.34
C GLY A 42 10.03 -6.96 -15.78
N VAL A 43 10.71 -6.16 -16.61
CA VAL A 43 11.46 -4.98 -16.14
C VAL A 43 10.51 -3.88 -15.65
N PRO A 44 9.42 -3.49 -16.36
CA PRO A 44 8.47 -2.53 -15.83
C PRO A 44 7.74 -3.02 -14.57
N TRP A 45 7.42 -4.31 -14.48
CA TRP A 45 6.82 -4.89 -13.27
C TRP A 45 7.78 -4.85 -12.07
N LEU A 46 9.05 -5.22 -12.28
CA LEU A 46 10.10 -5.13 -11.26
C LEU A 46 10.34 -3.67 -10.86
N VAL A 47 10.42 -2.75 -11.82
CA VAL A 47 10.56 -1.31 -11.58
C VAL A 47 9.37 -0.77 -10.78
N LEU A 48 8.12 -1.11 -11.13
CA LEU A 48 6.94 -0.73 -10.34
C LEU A 48 6.94 -1.37 -8.93
N SER A 49 7.48 -2.57 -8.78
CA SER A 49 7.53 -3.27 -7.49
C SER A 49 8.65 -2.75 -6.57
N LEU A 50 9.76 -2.29 -7.16
CA LEU A 50 10.94 -1.77 -6.44
C LEU A 50 10.91 -0.24 -6.24
N LEU A 51 10.27 0.51 -7.15
CA LEU A 51 10.13 1.97 -7.12
C LEU A 51 8.70 2.44 -6.85
N GLY A 52 7.76 1.52 -6.65
CA GLY A 52 6.41 1.82 -6.20
C GLY A 52 6.44 2.39 -4.80
N GLY A 53 6.68 3.70 -4.72
CA GLY A 53 6.47 4.47 -3.51
C GLY A 53 5.05 4.24 -2.98
N PRO A 54 4.83 4.53 -1.69
CA PRO A 54 3.53 4.33 -1.08
C PRO A 54 2.45 4.98 -1.94
N SER A 55 1.45 4.20 -2.33
CA SER A 55 0.40 4.70 -3.21
C SER A 55 -0.34 5.85 -2.51
N GLY A 56 -0.39 7.04 -3.11
CA GLY A 56 -1.08 8.19 -2.53
C GLY A 56 -2.60 8.03 -2.42
N GLN A 57 -3.18 7.01 -3.07
CA GLN A 57 -4.62 6.75 -3.01
C GLN A 57 -4.99 6.08 -1.69
N ALA A 58 -5.80 6.78 -0.88
CA ALA A 58 -6.34 6.24 0.36
C ALA A 58 -7.24 5.02 0.12
N PRO A 59 -7.19 3.99 1.01
CA PRO A 59 -8.18 2.93 1.00
C PRO A 59 -9.57 3.49 1.33
N THR A 60 -10.61 2.81 0.87
CA THR A 60 -11.99 3.18 1.16
C THR A 60 -12.43 2.55 2.48
N ALA A 61 -12.95 3.37 3.40
CA ALA A 61 -13.59 2.89 4.62
C ALA A 61 -15.03 2.42 4.31
N PRO A 62 -15.51 1.32 4.93
CA PRO A 62 -16.88 0.85 4.75
C PRO A 62 -17.90 1.83 5.35
N ALA A 63 -19.15 1.83 4.88
CA ALA A 63 -20.18 2.69 5.45
C ALA A 63 -20.57 2.30 6.89
N ASN A 64 -20.42 1.01 7.24
CA ASN A 64 -20.71 0.47 8.57
C ASN A 64 -19.64 -0.57 8.94
N LEU A 65 -19.39 -0.74 10.24
CA LEU A 65 -18.41 -1.70 10.76
C LEU A 65 -19.05 -2.53 11.87
N GLY A 66 -19.40 -3.80 11.58
CA GLY A 66 -19.92 -4.71 12.59
C GLY A 66 -21.21 -4.24 13.28
N GLY A 67 -22.09 -3.54 12.55
CA GLY A 67 -23.32 -2.95 13.10
C GLY A 67 -23.15 -1.54 13.69
N LEU A 68 -21.93 -1.00 13.69
CA LEU A 68 -21.65 0.39 14.03
C LEU A 68 -21.78 1.27 12.78
N SER A 69 -22.44 2.41 12.90
CA SER A 69 -22.47 3.47 11.87
C SER A 69 -21.30 4.42 12.05
N ARG A 70 -21.00 5.26 11.05
CA ARG A 70 -20.02 6.35 11.24
C ARG A 70 -20.42 7.20 12.45
N ALA A 71 -19.44 7.61 13.24
CA ALA A 71 -19.68 8.38 14.45
C ALA A 71 -20.48 9.66 14.17
N GLN A 72 -20.17 10.36 13.07
CA GLN A 72 -20.90 11.56 12.64
C GLN A 72 -22.39 11.27 12.38
N ASP A 73 -22.69 10.15 11.74
CA ASP A 73 -24.07 9.73 11.41
C ASP A 73 -24.82 9.30 12.69
N ALA A 74 -24.16 8.56 13.59
CA ALA A 74 -24.73 8.16 14.87
C ALA A 74 -25.09 9.38 15.74
N ILE A 75 -24.19 10.37 15.83
CA ILE A 75 -24.43 11.61 16.58
C ILE A 75 -25.58 12.40 15.93
N ALA A 76 -25.58 12.52 14.60
CA ALA A 76 -26.62 13.25 13.88
C ALA A 76 -28.02 12.63 14.08
N LYS A 77 -28.12 11.30 14.18
CA LYS A 77 -29.37 10.59 14.49
C LYS A 77 -29.91 10.93 15.88
N VAL A 78 -29.04 11.11 16.87
CA VAL A 78 -29.45 11.47 18.23
C VAL A 78 -29.94 12.92 18.27
N ASP A 79 -29.10 13.85 17.80
CA ASP A 79 -29.45 15.27 17.68
C ASP A 79 -28.45 15.99 16.77
N ALA A 80 -28.82 16.22 15.51
CA ALA A 80 -27.94 16.87 14.55
C ALA A 80 -27.59 18.33 14.91
N VAL A 81 -28.47 19.05 15.63
CA VAL A 81 -28.27 20.47 15.95
C VAL A 81 -27.32 20.60 17.14
N ARG A 82 -27.61 19.93 18.25
CA ARG A 82 -26.76 19.95 19.44
C ARG A 82 -25.46 19.17 19.23
N GLY A 83 -25.50 18.13 18.40
CA GLY A 83 -24.36 17.28 18.07
C GLY A 83 -23.38 17.90 17.07
N LYS A 84 -23.70 19.02 16.42
CA LYS A 84 -22.87 19.60 15.36
C LYS A 84 -21.41 19.83 15.76
N ALA A 85 -21.16 20.41 16.94
CA ALA A 85 -19.78 20.63 17.41
C ALA A 85 -19.02 19.32 17.61
N GLN A 86 -19.70 18.26 18.05
CA GLN A 86 -19.10 16.94 18.21
C GLN A 86 -18.83 16.29 16.84
N ILE A 87 -19.77 16.38 15.89
CA ILE A 87 -19.60 15.90 14.51
C ILE A 87 -18.38 16.56 13.86
N ASP A 88 -18.27 17.88 13.96
CA ASP A 88 -17.17 18.65 13.40
C ASP A 88 -15.83 18.25 14.06
N ARG A 89 -15.83 18.02 15.39
CA ARG A 89 -14.65 17.55 16.14
C ARG A 89 -14.20 16.15 15.71
N VAL A 90 -15.13 15.21 15.56
CA VAL A 90 -14.83 13.85 15.08
C VAL A 90 -14.27 13.91 13.66
N GLY A 91 -14.89 14.67 12.76
CA GLY A 91 -14.40 14.85 11.39
C GLY A 91 -12.99 15.43 11.32
N LYS A 92 -12.70 16.46 12.14
CA LYS A 92 -11.35 17.02 12.27
C LYS A 92 -10.35 15.98 12.80
N THR A 93 -10.74 15.22 13.82
CA THR A 93 -9.88 14.20 14.44
C THR A 93 -9.53 13.08 13.46
N ASP A 94 -10.53 12.57 12.73
CA ASP A 94 -10.35 11.58 11.66
C ASP A 94 -9.36 12.13 10.60
N GLN A 95 -9.58 13.36 10.13
CA GLN A 95 -8.74 13.98 9.09
C GLN A 95 -7.28 14.19 9.54
N GLU A 96 -7.06 14.78 10.72
CA GLU A 96 -5.73 15.04 11.25
C GLU A 96 -4.99 13.74 11.59
N THR A 97 -5.70 12.75 12.12
CA THR A 97 -5.12 11.42 12.37
C THR A 97 -4.74 10.74 11.06
N ALA A 98 -5.58 10.80 10.03
CA ALA A 98 -5.25 10.26 8.72
C ALA A 98 -4.00 10.92 8.12
N ALA A 99 -3.84 12.23 8.28
CA ALA A 99 -2.64 12.95 7.83
C ALA A 99 -1.38 12.50 8.59
N ARG A 100 -1.45 12.34 9.92
CA ARG A 100 -0.35 11.84 10.75
C ARG A 100 0.03 10.41 10.39
N VAL A 101 -0.96 9.55 10.19
CA VAL A 101 -0.76 8.17 9.74
C VAL A 101 -0.13 8.15 8.34
N SER A 102 -0.64 8.95 7.41
CA SER A 102 -0.06 9.07 6.07
C SER A 102 1.41 9.48 6.14
N ALA A 103 1.75 10.48 6.94
CA ALA A 103 3.13 10.95 7.14
C ALA A 103 4.05 9.87 7.73
N ALA A 104 3.59 9.14 8.76
CA ALA A 104 4.34 8.02 9.35
C ALA A 104 4.60 6.88 8.35
N TYR A 105 3.77 6.77 7.31
CA TYR A 105 3.91 5.78 6.24
C TYR A 105 4.46 6.40 4.94
N GLY A 106 5.24 7.47 5.04
CA GLY A 106 5.94 8.08 3.89
C GLY A 106 5.02 8.73 2.86
N GLY A 107 3.86 9.22 3.28
CA GLY A 107 2.85 9.80 2.40
C GLY A 107 1.86 8.79 1.80
N ALA A 108 1.80 7.58 2.35
CA ALA A 108 0.84 6.58 1.91
C ALA A 108 -0.61 7.05 2.07
N GLY A 109 -1.45 6.65 1.13
CA GLY A 109 -2.89 6.78 1.27
C GLY A 109 -3.36 6.10 2.56
N ALA A 110 -3.93 6.90 3.45
CA ALA A 110 -4.46 6.47 4.74
C ALA A 110 -5.92 6.91 4.87
N VAL A 111 -6.72 6.10 5.54
CA VAL A 111 -8.07 6.46 5.96
C VAL A 111 -8.19 6.21 7.45
N VAL A 112 -8.82 7.15 8.14
CA VAL A 112 -9.23 7.02 9.53
C VAL A 112 -10.71 7.32 9.59
N GLN A 113 -11.44 6.51 10.33
CA GLN A 113 -12.88 6.65 10.47
C GLN A 113 -13.32 6.13 11.83
N ASP A 114 -13.93 7.01 12.61
CA ASP A 114 -14.64 6.60 13.82
C ASP A 114 -16.03 6.04 13.49
N TYR A 115 -16.36 4.93 14.16
CA TYR A 115 -17.67 4.28 14.14
C TYR A 115 -18.24 4.21 15.55
N GLN A 116 -19.55 4.38 15.67
CA GLN A 116 -20.28 4.30 16.94
C GLN A 116 -21.61 3.56 16.80
N ASP A 117 -22.08 3.02 17.92
CA ASP A 117 -23.44 2.51 18.03
C ASP A 117 -24.45 3.66 18.21
N GLU A 118 -25.74 3.38 17.98
CA GLU A 118 -26.79 4.41 18.04
C GLU A 118 -26.98 5.00 19.45
N GLY A 119 -26.56 4.26 20.48
CA GLY A 119 -26.56 4.72 21.86
C GLY A 119 -25.35 5.60 22.24
N LEU A 120 -24.37 5.75 21.34
CA LEU A 120 -23.10 6.45 21.59
C LEU A 120 -22.30 5.90 22.79
N LEU A 121 -22.49 4.62 23.11
CA LEU A 121 -21.86 3.94 24.24
C LEU A 121 -20.62 3.14 23.82
N ARG A 122 -20.54 2.76 22.54
CA ARG A 122 -19.45 1.98 21.99
C ARG A 122 -18.88 2.70 20.79
N SER A 123 -17.56 2.87 20.78
CA SER A 123 -16.83 3.45 19.66
C SER A 123 -15.70 2.54 19.22
N VAL A 124 -15.40 2.57 17.92
CA VAL A 124 -14.25 1.90 17.31
C VAL A 124 -13.66 2.84 16.26
N GLN A 125 -12.36 3.05 16.32
CA GLN A 125 -11.63 3.78 15.30
C GLN A 125 -11.01 2.79 14.30
N LEU A 126 -11.39 2.90 13.03
CA LEU A 126 -10.74 2.20 11.94
C LEU A 126 -9.57 3.04 11.43
N ILE A 127 -8.40 2.43 11.33
CA ILE A 127 -7.22 3.01 10.67
C ILE A 127 -6.75 2.02 9.62
N ALA A 128 -6.68 2.44 8.36
CA ALA A 128 -6.19 1.59 7.28
C ALA A 128 -5.22 2.37 6.38
N VAL A 129 -4.11 1.73 6.03
CA VAL A 129 -3.01 2.32 5.25
C VAL A 129 -2.55 1.37 4.17
N ARG A 130 -2.28 1.91 2.98
CA ARG A 130 -1.79 1.11 1.84
C ARG A 130 -0.27 1.12 1.75
N ALA A 131 0.41 0.63 2.79
CA ALA A 131 1.86 0.51 2.84
C ALA A 131 2.32 -0.62 3.78
N PRO A 132 3.48 -1.26 3.51
CA PRO A 132 4.09 -2.20 4.45
C PRO A 132 4.47 -1.45 5.73
N SER A 133 4.06 -1.97 6.90
CA SER A 133 4.15 -1.29 8.20
C SER A 133 5.58 -0.88 8.56
N PRO A 134 5.91 0.43 8.67
CA PRO A 134 7.28 0.79 9.01
C PRO A 134 7.43 1.66 10.28
N GLU A 135 6.45 2.44 10.74
CA GLU A 135 6.66 3.42 11.82
C GLU A 135 5.47 3.61 12.79
N LEU A 136 5.78 4.07 14.01
CA LEU A 136 4.82 4.48 15.03
C LEU A 136 4.17 5.82 14.67
N PHE A 137 2.91 6.02 15.06
CA PHE A 137 2.23 7.31 15.02
C PHE A 137 1.44 7.53 16.31
N ALA A 138 1.22 8.81 16.65
CA ALA A 138 0.30 9.21 17.71
C ALA A 138 -0.98 9.78 17.07
N PRO A 139 -2.17 9.30 17.43
CA PRO A 139 -3.43 9.90 17.00
C PRO A 139 -3.50 11.40 17.29
N TYR A 140 -4.33 12.13 16.53
CA TYR A 140 -4.56 13.53 16.82
C TYR A 140 -5.46 13.68 18.04
N GLU A 141 -5.08 14.58 18.96
CA GLU A 141 -5.90 14.98 20.10
C GLU A 141 -5.94 16.51 20.17
N ASP A 142 -7.15 17.07 20.30
CA ASP A 142 -7.37 18.51 20.43
C ASP A 142 -7.23 18.91 21.90
N VAL A 143 -5.99 19.11 22.34
CA VAL A 143 -5.66 19.41 23.75
C VAL A 143 -6.36 20.66 24.26
N GLN A 144 -6.63 21.66 23.40
CA GLN A 144 -7.38 22.85 23.79
C GLN A 144 -8.84 22.53 24.08
N ALA A 145 -9.47 21.70 23.22
CA ALA A 145 -10.84 21.26 23.45
C ALA A 145 -10.97 20.32 24.66
N LEU A 146 -9.92 19.55 24.97
CA LEU A 146 -9.86 18.66 26.13
C LEU A 146 -9.49 19.41 27.43
N GLY A 147 -8.95 20.64 27.32
CA GLY A 147 -8.46 21.38 28.47
C GLY A 147 -7.23 20.73 29.09
N GLU A 148 -6.34 20.18 28.27
CA GLU A 148 -5.14 19.48 28.69
C GLU A 148 -3.87 20.25 28.30
N ALA A 149 -2.81 20.09 29.09
CA ALA A 149 -1.51 20.71 28.80
C ALA A 149 -0.79 20.04 27.61
N LYS A 150 -0.99 18.73 27.43
CA LYS A 150 -0.34 17.89 26.43
C LYS A 150 -1.30 16.81 25.96
N PRO A 151 -1.11 16.25 24.75
CA PRO A 151 -1.88 15.09 24.34
C PRO A 151 -1.55 13.89 25.22
N GLY A 152 -2.54 13.07 25.52
CA GLY A 152 -2.42 11.82 26.26
C GLY A 152 -1.51 10.80 25.58
N THR A 153 -1.30 10.94 24.26
CA THR A 153 -0.27 10.19 23.53
C THR A 153 0.62 11.11 22.69
N GLU A 154 1.93 11.00 22.85
CA GLU A 154 2.93 11.80 22.13
C GLU A 154 3.96 10.91 21.44
N LEU A 155 4.36 11.28 20.23
CA LEU A 155 5.46 10.61 19.53
C LEU A 155 6.75 11.39 19.77
N VAL A 156 7.70 10.80 20.49
CA VAL A 156 9.00 11.39 20.79
C VAL A 156 10.08 10.69 19.98
N ARG A 157 10.96 11.46 19.34
CA ARG A 157 12.10 10.92 18.58
C ARG A 157 13.41 11.16 19.33
N VAL A 158 14.15 10.09 19.57
CA VAL A 158 15.48 10.13 20.19
C VAL A 158 16.46 9.43 19.25
N GLY A 159 17.23 10.23 18.50
CA GLY A 159 18.14 9.72 17.47
C GLY A 159 17.39 8.93 16.40
N ALA A 160 17.77 7.66 16.21
CA ALA A 160 17.16 6.73 15.28
C ALA A 160 16.04 5.86 15.90
N VAL A 161 15.43 6.30 17.01
CA VAL A 161 14.33 5.60 17.68
C VAL A 161 13.14 6.54 17.82
N GLN A 162 11.95 6.03 17.49
CA GLN A 162 10.66 6.63 17.78
C GLN A 162 10.04 5.94 18.98
N CYS A 163 9.58 6.69 19.95
CA CYS A 163 8.88 6.17 21.12
C CYS A 163 7.52 6.83 21.23
N LEU A 164 6.48 6.02 21.37
CA LEU A 164 5.13 6.47 21.70
C LEU A 164 5.04 6.57 23.22
N LEU A 165 4.86 7.78 23.73
CA LEU A 165 4.76 8.10 25.14
C LEU A 165 3.29 8.30 25.51
N HIS A 166 2.86 7.70 26.60
CA HIS A 166 1.63 8.05 27.28
C HIS A 166 1.90 9.17 28.28
N ASN A 167 1.05 10.20 28.28
CA ASN A 167 1.07 11.28 29.26
C ASN A 167 -0.18 11.20 30.14
N ASP A 168 0.01 11.37 31.46
CA ASP A 168 -1.13 11.55 32.37
C ASP A 168 -1.79 12.91 32.09
N PRO A 169 -3.13 12.98 31.99
CA PRO A 169 -3.83 14.22 31.68
C PRO A 169 -3.69 15.23 32.83
N VAL A 170 -3.22 16.43 32.49
CA VAL A 170 -3.09 17.53 33.44
C VAL A 170 -3.62 18.83 32.86
N ALA A 171 -4.10 19.72 33.73
CA ALA A 171 -4.66 21.01 33.35
C ALA A 171 -3.61 21.92 32.66
N PRO A 172 -4.04 22.89 31.83
CA PRO A 172 -3.12 23.75 31.09
C PRO A 172 -2.24 24.56 32.05
N GLY A 173 -0.95 24.63 31.75
CA GLY A 173 0.05 25.30 32.60
C GLY A 173 0.63 24.42 33.71
N ALA A 174 0.10 23.21 33.93
CA ALA A 174 0.74 22.19 34.76
C ALA A 174 1.70 21.33 33.92
N THR A 175 2.69 20.74 34.57
CA THR A 175 3.57 19.75 33.95
C THR A 175 3.07 18.34 34.31
N PRO A 176 2.93 17.42 33.33
CA PRO A 176 2.58 16.03 33.62
C PRO A 176 3.56 15.39 34.60
N ASP A 177 3.05 14.57 35.50
CA ASP A 177 3.87 13.82 36.44
C ASP A 177 4.72 12.79 35.68
N PRO A 178 6.05 12.90 35.69
CA PRO A 178 6.92 11.98 34.96
C PRO A 178 6.82 10.54 35.47
N ASP A 179 6.38 10.31 36.72
CA ASP A 179 6.20 8.97 37.28
C ASP A 179 4.89 8.32 36.80
N ARG A 180 3.99 9.10 36.18
CA ARG A 180 2.70 8.64 35.62
C ARG A 180 2.68 8.65 34.10
N SER A 181 3.65 9.33 33.48
CA SER A 181 3.93 9.21 32.05
C SER A 181 4.86 8.03 31.78
N PHE A 182 4.56 7.21 30.78
CA PHE A 182 5.39 6.04 30.46
C PHE A 182 5.42 5.75 28.97
N VAL A 183 6.50 5.08 28.54
CA VAL A 183 6.68 4.68 27.15
C VAL A 183 5.78 3.48 26.85
N LEU A 184 4.89 3.61 25.87
CA LEU A 184 4.02 2.54 25.39
C LEU A 184 4.78 1.57 24.47
N ASN A 185 5.53 2.12 23.52
CA ASN A 185 6.30 1.35 22.55
C ASN A 185 7.45 2.18 22.01
N CYS A 186 8.58 1.55 21.69
CA CYS A 186 9.66 2.17 20.94
C CYS A 186 10.00 1.31 19.71
N GLN A 187 10.25 1.97 18.60
CA GLN A 187 10.64 1.34 17.34
C GLN A 187 11.82 2.10 16.74
N ARG A 188 12.82 1.36 16.27
CA ARG A 188 13.93 1.92 15.51
C ARG A 188 13.43 2.41 14.14
N THR A 189 13.93 3.57 13.72
CA THR A 189 13.57 4.20 12.45
C THR A 189 14.69 4.01 11.43
N GLY A 190 14.35 3.51 10.24
CA GLY A 190 15.30 3.28 9.14
C GLY A 190 15.72 1.82 9.00
N ARG A 191 16.44 1.52 7.91
CA ARG A 191 17.07 0.21 7.68
C ARG A 191 18.39 0.12 8.44
N ASP A 192 18.73 -1.10 8.87
CA ASP A 192 20.02 -1.43 9.47
C ASP A 192 21.21 -1.22 8.54
#